data_AF-A0A1G6S5A5-F1
#
_entry.id   AF-A0A1G6S5A5-F1
#
_cell.length_a   1.000
_cell.length_b   1.000
_cell.length_c   1.000
_cell.angle_alpha   90.00
_cell.angle_beta   90.00
_cell.angle_gamma   90.00
#
_symmetry.space_group_name_H-M   'P 1'
#
loop_
_entity.id
_entity.type
_entity.pdbx_description
1 polymer ?
#
loop_
_entity_poly.entity_id
_entity_poly.type
_entity_poly.pdbx_seq_one_letter_code
_entity_poly.pdbx_strand_id
1 'polypeptide(L)' 'MRKAPKGGKLDPIDEKINRIIAMVRAKVEHPFRVIKRQFGHVRTRYRGMAKNRAHLITLFALDNLFLVRRRLMA' A
#
# COMPACT_ATOMS: atom_id res chain seq x y z
N MET A 1 7.69 3.27 13.83
CA MET A 1 8.36 2.12 14.48
C MET A 1 9.49 2.69 15.30
N ARG A 2 9.45 2.54 16.62
CA ARG A 2 10.64 2.77 17.42
C ARG A 2 11.67 1.70 17.04
N LYS A 3 12.92 2.15 16.89
CA LYS A 3 14.05 1.26 16.62
C LYS A 3 14.64 0.84 17.96
N ALA A 4 15.11 -0.40 18.03
CA ALA A 4 15.90 -0.82 19.17
C ALA A 4 17.17 0.05 19.27
N PRO A 5 17.61 0.40 20.49
CA PRO A 5 18.93 1.00 20.70
C PRO A 5 20.05 0.05 20.24
N LYS A 6 21.20 0.60 19.88
CA LYS A 6 22.32 -0.18 19.33
C LYS A 6 22.79 -1.22 20.36
N GLY A 7 22.66 -2.50 20.03
CA GLY A 7 23.00 -3.62 20.92
C GLY A 7 21.94 -4.00 21.97
N GLY A 8 20.79 -3.31 21.99
CA GLY A 8 19.70 -3.57 22.94
C GLY A 8 18.49 -4.27 22.32
N LYS A 9 17.62 -4.82 23.18
CA LYS A 9 16.32 -5.36 22.78
C LYS A 9 15.28 -4.24 22.69
N LEU A 10 14.29 -4.44 21.83
CA LEU A 10 13.13 -3.54 21.69
C LEU A 10 12.18 -3.80 22.85
N ASP A 11 11.49 -2.76 23.33
CA ASP A 11 10.45 -2.95 24.35
C ASP A 11 9.36 -3.89 23.81
N PRO A 12 8.84 -4.85 24.60
CA PRO A 12 7.83 -5.81 24.13
C PRO A 12 6.58 -5.16 23.52
N ILE A 13 6.18 -3.97 24.02
CA ILE A 13 5.03 -3.22 23.49
C ILE A 13 5.36 -2.70 22.08
N ASP A 14 6.54 -2.10 21.94
CA ASP A 14 7.00 -1.55 20.67
C ASP A 14 7.23 -2.67 19.63
N GLU A 15 7.70 -3.85 20.04
CA GLU A 15 7.83 -5.03 19.18
C GLU A 15 6.47 -5.49 18.63
N LYS A 16 5.45 -5.56 19.49
CA LYS A 16 4.08 -5.92 19.09
C LYS A 16 3.49 -4.90 18.11
N ILE A 17 3.66 -3.60 18.37
CA ILE A 17 3.22 -2.54 17.46
C ILE A 17 3.92 -2.66 16.10
N ASN A 18 5.24 -2.84 16.13
CA ASN A 18 6.08 -3.01 14.95
C ASN A 18 5.61 -4.21 14.09
N ARG A 19 5.27 -5.33 14.72
CA ARG A 19 4.71 -6.52 14.06
C ARG A 19 3.37 -6.22 13.38
N ILE A 20 2.46 -5.53 14.07
CA ILE A 20 1.15 -5.16 13.50
C ILE A 20 1.33 -4.26 12.28
N ILE A 21 2.17 -3.23 12.37
CA ILE A 21 2.46 -2.32 11.25
C ILE A 21 3.07 -3.08 10.08
N ALA A 22 4.00 -4.01 10.33
CA ALA A 22 4.60 -4.83 9.28
C ALA A 22 3.57 -5.72 8.57
N MET A 23 2.64 -6.33 9.33
CA MET A 23 1.55 -7.11 8.74
C MET A 23 0.63 -6.27 7.86
N VAL A 24 0.27 -5.06 8.32
CA VAL A 24 -0.54 -4.13 7.52
C VAL A 24 0.21 -3.71 6.27
N ARG A 25 1.51 -3.40 6.36
CA ARG A 25 2.37 -3.05 5.22
C ARG A 25 2.39 -4.15 4.17
N ALA A 26 2.61 -5.40 4.58
CA ALA A 26 2.61 -6.54 3.67
C ALA A 26 1.28 -6.68 2.90
N LYS A 27 0.14 -6.41 3.57
CA LYS A 27 -1.18 -6.41 2.90
C LYS A 27 -1.33 -5.28 1.89
N VAL A 28 -0.92 -4.06 2.23
CA VAL A 28 -1.08 -2.90 1.33
C VAL A 28 -0.04 -2.86 0.21
N GLU A 29 1.12 -3.48 0.37
CA GLU A 29 2.13 -3.55 -0.69
C GLU A 29 1.61 -4.20 -1.97
N HIS A 30 0.69 -5.17 -1.86
CA HIS A 30 0.10 -5.84 -3.01
C HIS A 30 -0.71 -4.91 -3.93
N PRO A 31 -1.76 -4.19 -3.45
CA PRO A 31 -2.50 -3.24 -4.27
C PRO A 31 -1.62 -2.09 -4.78
N PHE A 32 -0.66 -1.61 -3.97
CA PHE A 32 0.31 -0.61 -4.43
C PHE A 32 1.20 -1.12 -5.57
N ARG A 33 1.61 -2.39 -5.54
CA ARG A 33 2.35 -3.01 -6.64
C ARG A 33 1.51 -3.04 -7.91
N VAL A 34 0.25 -3.43 -7.83
CA VAL A 34 -0.64 -3.51 -8.99
C VAL A 34 -0.86 -2.12 -9.60
N ILE A 35 -1.19 -1.12 -8.78
CA ILE A 35 -1.36 0.26 -9.24
C ILE A 35 -0.09 0.80 -9.92
N LYS A 36 1.09 0.56 -9.34
CA LYS A 36 2.35 1.07 -9.89
C LYS A 36 2.84 0.30 -11.12
N ARG A 37 2.64 -1.02 -11.18
CA ARG A 37 3.20 -1.90 -12.23
C ARG A 37 2.21 -2.22 -13.34
N GLN A 38 0.96 -2.53 -13.02
CA GLN A 38 -0.06 -2.91 -14.01
C GLN A 38 -0.74 -1.67 -14.59
N PHE A 39 -1.12 -0.71 -13.73
CA PHE A 39 -1.75 0.53 -14.18
C PHE A 39 -0.75 1.67 -14.49
N GLY A 40 0.54 1.44 -14.28
CA GLY A 40 1.60 2.38 -14.69
C GLY A 40 1.65 3.69 -13.92
N HIS A 41 1.03 3.78 -12.73
CA HIS A 41 1.05 4.99 -11.91
C HIS A 41 2.39 5.17 -11.17
N VAL A 42 3.45 5.46 -11.92
CA VAL A 42 4.83 5.58 -11.39
C VAL A 42 5.18 7.02 -11.01
N ARG A 43 4.54 8.02 -11.64
CA ARG A 43 4.79 9.45 -11.40
C ARG A 43 3.50 10.16 -11.02
N THR A 44 3.56 10.97 -9.96
CA THR A 44 2.50 11.89 -9.59
C THR A 44 2.60 13.16 -10.43
N ARG A 45 1.47 13.72 -10.85
CA ARG A 45 1.47 15.02 -11.55
C ARG A 45 1.44 16.14 -10.52
N TYR A 46 2.36 17.10 -10.58
CA TYR A 46 2.42 18.15 -9.55
C TYR A 46 1.28 19.18 -9.65
N ARG A 47 0.66 19.34 -10.83
CA ARG A 47 -0.43 20.30 -11.07
C ARG A 47 -1.79 19.61 -11.05
N GLY A 48 -2.78 20.29 -10.47
CA GLY A 48 -4.17 19.81 -10.43
C GLY A 48 -4.41 18.74 -9.36
N MET A 49 -4.25 19.10 -8.08
CA MET A 49 -4.44 18.19 -6.94
C MET A 49 -5.78 17.45 -6.96
N ALA A 50 -6.87 18.14 -7.33
CA ALA A 50 -8.20 17.53 -7.45
C ALA A 50 -8.23 16.41 -8.50
N LYS A 51 -7.63 16.63 -9.67
CA LYS A 51 -7.54 15.63 -10.75
C LYS A 51 -6.66 14.44 -10.34
N ASN A 52 -5.57 14.69 -9.62
CA ASN A 52 -4.74 13.62 -9.06
C ASN A 52 -5.50 12.76 -8.06
N ARG A 53 -6.25 13.39 -7.15
CA ARG A 53 -7.05 12.68 -6.15
C ARG A 53 -8.10 11.80 -6.81
N ALA A 54 -8.84 12.37 -7.78
CA ALA A 54 -9.82 11.62 -8.56
C ALA A 54 -9.16 10.41 -9.28
N HIS A 55 -8.03 10.63 -9.95
CA HIS A 55 -7.30 9.57 -10.64
C HIS A 55 -6.85 8.44 -9.69
N LEU A 56 -6.30 8.78 -8.52
CA LEU A 56 -5.91 7.78 -7.52
C LEU A 56 -7.12 6.97 -7.02
N ILE A 57 -8.23 7.64 -6.71
CA ILE A 57 -9.46 6.95 -6.26
C ILE A 57 -9.96 5.98 -7.34
N THR A 58 -9.98 6.42 -8.61
CA THR A 58 -10.36 5.55 -9.73
C THR A 58 -9.42 4.36 -9.87
N LEU A 59 -8.11 4.55 -9.76
CA LEU A 59 -7.14 3.45 -9.84
C LEU A 59 -7.32 2.43 -8.71
N PHE A 60 -7.60 2.87 -7.48
CA PHE A 60 -7.90 1.95 -6.37
C PHE A 60 -9.22 1.19 -6.57
N ALA A 61 -10.23 1.81 -7.19
CA ALA A 61 -11.46 1.11 -7.54
C ALA A 61 -11.21 0.02 -8.60
N LEU A 62 -10.44 0.34 -9.64
CA LEU A 62 -10.05 -0.62 -10.68
C LEU A 62 -9.15 -1.73 -10.16
N ASP A 63 -8.28 -1.42 -9.20
CA ASP A 63 -7.42 -2.41 -8.56
C ASP A 63 -8.25 -3.50 -7.84
N ASN A 64 -9.28 -3.11 -7.09
CA ASN A 64 -10.19 -4.06 -6.46
C ASN A 64 -10.85 -4.99 -7.50
N LEU A 65 -11.26 -4.44 -8.65
CA LEU A 65 -11.82 -5.24 -9.75
C LEU A 65 -10.78 -6.19 -10.34
N PHE A 66 -9.56 -5.71 -10.56
CA PHE A 66 -8.44 -6.49 -11.09
C PHE A 66 -8.03 -7.65 -10.18
N LEU A 67 -8.11 -7.47 -8.85
CA LEU A 67 -7.84 -8.52 -7.88
C LEU A 67 -8.89 -9.64 -7.94
N VAL A 68 -10.16 -9.30 -8.20
CA VAL A 68 -11.28 -10.25 -8.27
C VAL A 68 -11.47 -10.81 -9.69
N ARG A 69 -10.72 -10.34 -10.69
CA ARG A 69 -10.89 -10.67 -12.12
C ARG A 69 -11.04 -12.16 -12.43
N ARG A 70 -10.33 -13.03 -11.71
CA ARG A 70 -10.39 -14.49 -11.90
C ARG A 70 -11.76 -15.09 -11.56
N ARG A 71 -12.51 -14.45 -10.66
CA ARG A 71 -13.88 -14.84 -10.31
C ARG A 71 -14.92 -14.25 -11.27
N LEU A 72 -14.60 -13.14 -11.93
CA LEU A 72 -15.51 -12.42 -12.83
C LEU A 72 -15.41 -12.87 -14.29
N MET A 73 -14.30 -13.49 -14.68
CA MET A 73 -14.08 -14.07 -16.01
C MET A 73 -14.40 -15.58 -16.07
N ALA A 74 -15.08 -16.11 -15.06
CA ALA A 74 -15.64 -17.46 -15.04
C ALA A 74 -17.11 -17.39 -15.47
#